data_AF-A0A9D9EY15-F1
#
_entry.id   AF-A0A9D9EY15-F1
#
_cell.length_a   1.000
_cell.length_b   1.000
_cell.length_c   1.000
_cell.angle_alpha   90.00
_cell.angle_beta   90.00
_cell.angle_gamma   90.00
#
_symmetry.space_group_name_H-M   'P 1'
#
loop_
_entity.id
_entity.type
_entity.pdbx_description
1 polymer ?
#
loop_
_entity_poly.entity_id
_entity_poly.type
_entity_poly.pdbx_seq_one_letter_code
_entity_poly.pdbx_strand_id
1 'polypeptide(L)'
;MQEITKQFHFNKITNTSILNPLKFEWRKSLIAPQDGMWEVLTDYANHWEINDENQTIGYACVDDDNRLLQFFVLSGWLKEGVSIFRQFIHQEEIKNGLIGTNNPICLSIAMHFQKVVKVDTYLFTNFLKVNAVEKKGVLRLGTEEDLEKFVEFCHQNVGGSKKWLNGYLSNLIAKREIFVLEDEEQILGTCEIRKSESNPEVADIGMIVSTEHRKKGLGTFLLGKAKEISLQWNRQPICSCEKDNLGSLKSIHNNGFRSIHQMLMMEFELE
;
A
#
# COMPACT_ATOMS: atom_id res chain seq x y z
N MET A 1 8.32 -39.86 20.19
CA MET A 1 9.52 -39.01 20.16
C MET A 1 8.99 -37.59 20.06
N GLN A 2 9.02 -36.81 21.15
CA GLN A 2 8.61 -35.41 21.09
C GLN A 2 9.62 -34.68 20.22
N GLU A 3 9.18 -34.13 19.08
CA GLU A 3 10.02 -33.20 18.32
C GLU A 3 10.33 -32.02 19.23
N ILE A 4 11.63 -31.78 19.47
CA ILE A 4 12.06 -30.54 20.13
C ILE A 4 11.80 -29.44 19.11
N THR A 5 10.69 -28.72 19.29
CA THR A 5 10.39 -27.55 18.46
C THR A 5 11.46 -26.50 18.74
N LYS A 6 12.24 -26.17 17.70
CA LYS A 6 13.22 -25.09 17.76
C LYS A 6 12.55 -23.79 18.20
N GLN A 7 13.07 -23.14 19.23
CA GLN A 7 12.54 -21.89 19.78
C GLN A 7 13.15 -20.70 19.06
N PHE A 8 12.31 -19.75 18.62
CA PHE A 8 12.74 -18.47 18.06
C PHE A 8 12.46 -17.32 19.03
N HIS A 9 13.16 -16.20 18.85
CA HIS A 9 13.00 -15.00 19.67
C HIS A 9 12.46 -13.84 18.83
N PHE A 10 11.43 -13.17 19.35
CA PHE A 10 10.77 -12.05 18.69
C PHE A 10 10.95 -10.80 19.55
N ASN A 11 11.77 -9.87 19.08
CA ASN A 11 12.10 -8.67 19.83
C ASN A 11 11.39 -7.48 19.19
N LYS A 12 10.48 -6.84 19.92
CA LYS A 12 9.90 -5.58 19.49
C LYS A 12 10.99 -4.49 19.51
N ILE A 13 11.10 -3.74 18.43
CA ILE A 13 12.16 -2.73 18.25
C ILE A 13 11.58 -1.34 18.04
N THR A 14 12.33 -0.32 18.46
CA THR A 14 11.99 1.09 18.25
C THR A 14 12.82 1.73 17.14
N ASN A 15 14.07 1.27 16.98
CA ASN A 15 14.93 1.71 15.88
C ASN A 15 14.74 0.81 14.65
N THR A 16 13.82 1.19 13.77
CA THR A 16 13.48 0.41 12.56
C THR A 16 14.60 0.36 11.51
N SER A 17 15.59 1.25 11.58
CA SER A 17 16.70 1.29 10.61
C SER A 17 17.55 0.02 10.61
N ILE A 18 17.56 -0.73 11.72
CA ILE A 18 18.28 -2.01 11.81
C ILE A 18 17.68 -3.06 10.86
N LEU A 19 16.40 -2.91 10.49
CA LEU A 19 15.72 -3.80 9.56
C LEU A 19 15.96 -3.44 8.10
N ASN A 20 16.64 -2.33 7.78
CA ASN A 20 16.86 -1.90 6.40
C ASN A 20 17.47 -2.99 5.49
N PRO A 21 18.48 -3.77 5.94
CA PRO A 21 18.99 -4.89 5.15
C PRO A 21 17.93 -5.95 4.87
N LEU A 22 17.08 -6.28 5.85
CA LEU A 22 16.00 -7.26 5.68
C LEU A 22 14.86 -6.73 4.81
N LYS A 23 14.45 -5.46 4.99
CA LYS A 23 13.46 -4.80 4.13
C LYS A 23 13.95 -4.76 2.68
N PHE A 24 15.26 -4.62 2.45
CA PHE A 24 15.84 -4.70 1.11
C PHE A 24 15.73 -6.11 0.51
N GLU A 25 16.08 -7.16 1.26
CA GLU A 25 15.92 -8.55 0.80
C GLU A 25 14.44 -8.93 0.61
N TRP A 26 13.55 -8.47 1.49
CA TRP A 26 12.11 -8.63 1.34
C TRP A 26 11.61 -8.04 0.02
N ARG A 27 12.00 -6.81 -0.34
CA ARG A 27 11.60 -6.18 -1.61
C ARG A 27 12.04 -6.99 -2.83
N LYS A 28 13.23 -7.59 -2.80
CA LYS A 28 13.71 -8.48 -3.88
C LYS A 28 12.87 -9.76 -4.02
N SER A 29 12.22 -10.19 -2.94
CA SER A 29 11.37 -11.39 -2.95
C SER A 29 9.97 -11.14 -3.54
N LEU A 30 9.59 -9.88 -3.74
CA LEU A 30 8.29 -9.53 -4.31
C LEU A 30 8.27 -9.81 -5.82
N ILE A 31 7.12 -10.31 -6.31
CA ILE A 31 6.91 -10.58 -7.75
C ILE A 31 6.25 -9.41 -8.49
N ALA A 32 5.83 -8.38 -7.75
CA ALA A 32 5.31 -7.12 -8.27
C ALA A 32 5.55 -6.00 -7.26
N PRO A 33 5.56 -4.72 -7.69
CA PRO A 33 5.77 -3.59 -6.80
C PRO A 33 4.81 -3.58 -5.61
N GLN A 34 5.29 -3.13 -4.45
CA GLN A 34 4.45 -2.85 -3.31
C GLN A 34 3.71 -1.52 -3.52
N ASP A 35 2.47 -1.47 -3.06
CA ASP A 35 1.69 -0.23 -2.99
C ASP A 35 2.31 0.75 -1.97
N GLY A 36 2.40 2.02 -2.36
CA GLY A 36 3.09 3.05 -1.58
C GLY A 36 2.35 3.44 -0.31
N MET A 37 1.01 3.41 -0.27
CA MET A 37 0.28 3.60 1.00
C MET A 37 0.58 2.47 1.96
N TRP A 38 0.63 1.22 1.48
CA TRP A 38 0.95 0.07 2.32
C TRP A 38 2.38 0.12 2.87
N GLU A 39 3.35 0.65 2.12
CA GLU A 39 4.70 0.90 2.66
C GLU A 39 4.64 1.94 3.79
N VAL A 40 3.93 3.06 3.61
CA VAL A 40 3.77 4.09 4.65
C VAL A 40 3.09 3.53 5.90
N LEU A 41 2.01 2.77 5.75
CA LEU A 41 1.31 2.13 6.87
C LEU A 41 2.22 1.16 7.63
N THR A 42 3.04 0.40 6.90
CA THR A 42 4.04 -0.49 7.52
C THR A 42 5.07 0.29 8.33
N ASP A 43 5.54 1.44 7.83
CA ASP A 43 6.55 2.23 8.52
C ASP A 43 6.04 2.83 9.84
N TYR A 44 4.72 3.06 9.98
CA TYR A 44 4.09 3.45 11.24
C TYR A 44 3.74 2.29 12.17
N ALA A 45 3.80 1.05 11.69
CA ALA A 45 3.45 -0.12 12.47
C ALA A 45 4.49 -0.43 13.55
N ASN A 46 4.11 -1.28 14.50
CA ASN A 46 5.07 -1.88 15.41
C ASN A 46 5.96 -2.86 14.63
N HIS A 47 7.26 -2.90 14.95
CA HIS A 47 8.23 -3.73 14.25
C HIS A 47 8.87 -4.74 15.20
N TRP A 48 9.05 -5.96 14.72
CA TRP A 48 9.74 -7.04 15.43
C TRP A 48 10.93 -7.53 14.61
N GLU A 49 12.03 -7.75 15.30
CA GLU A 49 13.14 -8.54 14.81
C GLU A 49 12.90 -10.02 15.17
N ILE A 50 13.10 -10.91 14.19
CA ILE A 50 13.03 -12.35 14.37
C ILE A 50 14.46 -12.89 14.46
N ASN A 51 14.77 -13.57 15.56
CA ASN A 51 16.10 -14.09 15.85
C ASN A 51 16.09 -15.60 16.07
N ASP A 52 17.17 -16.24 15.60
CA ASP A 52 17.60 -17.55 16.07
C ASP A 52 18.95 -17.41 16.75
N GLU A 53 19.02 -17.77 18.04
CA GLU A 53 20.18 -17.50 18.89
C GLU A 53 20.67 -16.05 18.79
N ASN A 54 21.85 -15.81 18.21
CA ASN A 54 22.46 -14.49 18.03
C ASN A 54 22.36 -13.96 16.59
N GLN A 55 21.56 -14.61 15.75
CA GLN A 55 21.40 -14.24 14.35
C GLN A 55 20.02 -13.67 14.10
N THR A 56 19.97 -12.47 13.50
CA THR A 56 18.75 -11.92 12.91
C THR A 56 18.40 -12.68 11.63
N ILE A 57 17.22 -13.30 11.61
CA ILE A 57 16.78 -14.19 10.52
C ILE A 57 15.57 -13.66 9.77
N GLY A 58 14.91 -12.61 10.27
CA GLY A 58 13.70 -12.08 9.68
C GLY A 58 13.13 -10.88 10.45
N TYR A 59 11.96 -10.43 10.02
CA TYR A 59 11.21 -9.37 10.70
C TYR A 59 9.70 -9.52 10.48
N ALA A 60 8.93 -8.82 11.31
CA ALA A 60 7.50 -8.67 11.14
C ALA A 60 7.04 -7.25 11.49
N CYS A 61 5.92 -6.84 10.90
CA CYS A 61 5.26 -5.57 11.18
C CYS A 61 3.79 -5.83 11.54
N VAL A 62 3.33 -5.25 12.65
CA VAL A 62 1.95 -5.39 13.15
C VAL A 62 1.42 -4.01 13.49
N ASP A 63 0.24 -3.67 12.97
CA ASP A 63 -0.37 -2.37 13.25
C ASP A 63 -1.00 -2.29 14.65
N ASP A 64 -1.58 -1.13 14.97
CA ASP A 64 -2.21 -0.88 16.28
C ASP A 64 -3.51 -1.67 16.49
N ASP A 65 -4.11 -2.20 15.41
CA ASP A 65 -5.27 -3.09 15.46
C ASP A 65 -4.86 -4.57 15.62
N ASN A 66 -3.57 -4.82 15.92
CA ASN A 66 -2.94 -6.13 16.03
C ASN A 66 -3.05 -6.99 14.75
N ARG A 67 -3.01 -6.35 13.58
CA ARG A 67 -3.04 -7.01 12.28
C ARG A 67 -1.64 -7.13 11.71
N LEU A 68 -1.28 -8.32 11.25
CA LEU A 68 -0.01 -8.54 10.55
C LEU A 68 -0.01 -7.83 9.20
N LEU A 69 0.93 -6.92 8.99
CA LEU A 69 1.12 -6.20 7.71
C LEU A 69 2.28 -6.76 6.90
N GLN A 70 3.35 -7.18 7.56
CA GLN A 70 4.51 -7.81 6.91
C GLN A 70 5.07 -8.93 7.78
N PHE A 71 5.53 -9.99 7.12
CA PHE A 71 6.33 -11.05 7.72
C PHE A 71 7.34 -11.50 6.67
N PHE A 72 8.60 -11.59 7.08
CA PHE A 72 9.69 -11.99 6.21
C PHE A 72 10.72 -12.79 6.99
N VAL A 73 11.20 -13.87 6.39
CA VAL A 73 12.35 -14.66 6.87
C VAL A 73 13.32 -14.86 5.71
N LEU A 74 14.61 -14.86 6.02
CA LEU A 74 15.67 -15.08 5.05
C LEU A 74 15.55 -16.47 4.40
N SER A 75 16.00 -16.60 3.15
CA SER A 75 15.84 -17.83 2.35
C SER A 75 16.40 -19.10 3.02
N GLY A 76 17.49 -18.96 3.79
CA GLY A 76 18.09 -20.06 4.57
C GLY A 76 17.21 -20.61 5.70
N TRP A 77 16.13 -19.90 6.06
CA TRP A 77 15.21 -20.21 7.17
C TRP A 77 13.80 -20.59 6.69
N LEU A 78 13.61 -20.74 5.38
CA LEU A 78 12.30 -21.07 4.82
C LEU A 78 11.79 -22.45 5.24
N LYS A 79 12.71 -23.39 5.50
CA LYS A 79 12.35 -24.71 6.04
C LYS A 79 11.64 -24.59 7.39
N GLU A 80 12.05 -23.63 8.21
CA GLU A 80 11.49 -23.33 9.52
C GLU A 80 10.37 -22.27 9.46
N GLY A 81 10.12 -21.67 8.30
CA GLY A 81 9.22 -20.51 8.13
C GLY A 81 7.82 -20.70 8.73
N VAL A 82 7.22 -21.88 8.56
CA VAL A 82 5.91 -22.23 9.15
C VAL A 82 5.98 -22.28 10.67
N SER A 83 7.06 -22.82 11.24
CA SER A 83 7.27 -22.87 12.69
C SER A 83 7.51 -21.47 13.28
N ILE A 84 8.35 -20.67 12.62
CA ILE A 84 8.62 -19.28 13.01
C ILE A 84 7.32 -18.47 13.01
N PHE A 85 6.53 -18.55 11.94
CA PHE A 85 5.27 -17.83 11.83
C PHE A 85 4.27 -18.27 12.90
N ARG A 86 4.11 -19.58 13.14
CA ARG A 86 3.26 -20.12 14.20
C ARG A 86 3.61 -19.52 15.56
N GLN A 87 4.89 -19.55 15.92
CA GLN A 87 5.37 -19.03 17.20
C GLN A 87 5.12 -17.53 17.31
N PHE A 88 5.36 -16.78 16.22
CA PHE A 88 5.14 -15.33 16.20
C PHE A 88 3.66 -14.98 16.41
N ILE A 89 2.76 -15.53 15.59
CA ILE A 89 1.33 -15.19 15.70
C ILE A 89 0.71 -15.69 17.01
N HIS A 90 1.26 -16.77 17.59
CA HIS A 90 0.83 -17.25 18.91
C HIS A 90 1.30 -16.31 20.03
N GLN A 91 2.59 -15.95 20.05
CA GLN A 91 3.18 -15.13 21.11
C GLN A 91 2.60 -13.71 21.12
N GLU A 92 2.39 -13.12 19.95
CA GLU A 92 1.86 -11.76 19.81
C GLU A 92 0.33 -11.73 19.65
N GLU A 93 -0.34 -12.88 19.87
CA GLU A 93 -1.80 -13.03 19.82
C GLU A 93 -2.45 -12.49 18.52
N ILE A 94 -1.75 -12.62 17.40
CA ILE A 94 -2.17 -12.09 16.10
C ILE A 94 -3.24 -12.99 15.50
N LYS A 95 -4.44 -12.43 15.31
CA LYS A 95 -5.60 -13.18 14.80
C LYS A 95 -5.88 -12.96 13.33
N ASN A 96 -5.32 -11.91 12.72
CA ASN A 96 -5.54 -11.62 11.32
C ASN A 96 -4.39 -10.79 10.72
N GLY A 97 -4.36 -10.68 9.40
CA GLY A 97 -3.38 -9.91 8.67
C GLY A 97 -3.82 -9.54 7.27
N LEU A 98 -3.06 -8.63 6.66
CA LEU A 98 -3.23 -8.17 5.29
C LEU A 98 -2.02 -8.58 4.48
N ILE A 99 -2.17 -9.61 3.65
CA ILE A 99 -1.07 -10.26 2.94
C ILE A 99 -1.27 -10.14 1.44
N GLY A 100 -0.28 -9.54 0.76
CA GLY A 100 -0.28 -9.38 -0.69
C GLY A 100 0.07 -10.66 -1.43
N THR A 101 -0.67 -10.98 -2.49
CA THR A 101 -0.32 -12.07 -3.42
C THR A 101 0.96 -11.79 -4.21
N ASN A 102 1.45 -10.55 -4.19
CA ASN A 102 2.76 -10.16 -4.70
C ASN A 102 3.92 -10.56 -3.75
N ASN A 103 3.61 -11.05 -2.54
CA ASN A 103 4.55 -11.58 -1.55
C ASN A 103 4.35 -13.10 -1.39
N PRO A 104 4.82 -13.92 -2.34
CA PRO A 104 4.51 -15.35 -2.38
C PRO A 104 5.05 -16.13 -1.19
N ILE A 105 6.19 -15.71 -0.63
CA ILE A 105 6.80 -16.37 0.53
C ILE A 105 5.92 -16.21 1.77
N CYS A 106 5.58 -14.97 2.12
CA CYS A 106 4.73 -14.69 3.27
C CYS A 106 3.36 -15.35 3.10
N LEU A 107 2.76 -15.22 1.90
CA LEU A 107 1.48 -15.84 1.60
C LEU A 107 1.53 -17.36 1.76
N SER A 108 2.53 -18.03 1.20
CA SER A 108 2.65 -19.49 1.31
C SER A 108 2.75 -19.95 2.76
N ILE A 109 3.47 -19.21 3.60
CA ILE A 109 3.61 -19.51 5.03
C ILE A 109 2.29 -19.29 5.76
N ALA A 110 1.66 -18.12 5.58
CA ALA A 110 0.42 -17.75 6.26
C ALA A 110 -0.76 -18.66 5.91
N MET A 111 -0.80 -19.21 4.69
CA MET A 111 -1.83 -20.15 4.23
C MET A 111 -1.91 -21.43 5.06
N HIS A 112 -0.87 -21.82 5.80
CA HIS A 112 -0.91 -22.95 6.74
C HIS A 112 -1.82 -22.70 7.95
N PHE A 113 -2.14 -21.45 8.24
CA PHE A 113 -2.91 -21.04 9.43
C PHE A 113 -4.23 -20.37 9.06
N GLN A 114 -4.61 -20.38 7.78
CA GLN A 114 -5.78 -19.66 7.33
C GLN A 114 -7.07 -20.31 7.85
N LYS A 115 -7.97 -19.48 8.37
CA LYS A 115 -9.36 -19.83 8.66
C LYS A 115 -10.32 -19.19 7.66
N VAL A 116 -10.05 -17.93 7.34
CA VAL A 116 -10.82 -17.12 6.40
C VAL A 116 -9.85 -16.36 5.52
N VAL A 117 -10.14 -16.32 4.21
CA VAL A 117 -9.41 -15.50 3.24
C VAL A 117 -10.42 -14.69 2.44
N LYS A 118 -10.26 -13.36 2.46
CA LYS A 118 -11.08 -12.43 1.66
C LYS A 118 -10.16 -11.50 0.88
N VAL A 119 -10.56 -11.19 -0.35
CA VAL A 119 -9.95 -10.09 -1.09
C VAL A 119 -10.38 -8.78 -0.42
N ASP A 120 -9.39 -8.02 0.05
CA ASP A 120 -9.56 -6.71 0.65
C ASP A 120 -9.34 -5.61 -0.40
N THR A 121 -8.17 -5.63 -1.03
CA THR A 121 -7.72 -4.59 -1.96
C THR A 121 -7.18 -5.22 -3.24
N TYR A 122 -7.51 -4.63 -4.39
CA TYR A 122 -6.92 -5.00 -5.66
C TYR A 122 -5.68 -4.15 -5.95
N LEU A 123 -4.59 -4.81 -6.34
CA LEU A 123 -3.35 -4.16 -6.77
C LEU A 123 -3.29 -4.14 -8.29
N PHE A 124 -3.23 -2.96 -8.88
CA PHE A 124 -3.33 -2.76 -10.32
C PHE A 124 -2.03 -2.26 -10.93
N THR A 125 -1.75 -2.77 -12.13
CA THR A 125 -0.70 -2.24 -13.00
C THR A 125 -1.29 -1.84 -14.35
N ASN A 126 -0.57 -0.98 -15.06
CA ASN A 126 -0.98 -0.49 -16.38
C ASN A 126 -0.72 -1.56 -17.46
N PHE A 127 -1.77 -2.22 -17.94
CA PHE A 127 -1.67 -3.26 -18.97
C PHE A 127 -1.99 -2.75 -20.37
N LEU A 128 -2.94 -1.82 -20.48
CA LEU A 128 -3.47 -1.37 -21.76
C LEU A 128 -3.21 0.12 -21.97
N LYS A 129 -2.79 0.46 -23.19
CA LYS A 129 -2.76 1.86 -23.62
C LYS A 129 -4.19 2.34 -23.82
N VAL A 130 -4.59 3.32 -23.01
CA VAL A 130 -5.86 4.03 -23.11
C VAL A 130 -5.54 5.50 -22.95
N ASN A 131 -6.06 6.33 -23.84
CA ASN A 131 -5.91 7.78 -23.77
C ASN A 131 -7.04 8.36 -22.92
N ALA A 132 -6.72 9.34 -22.07
CA ALA A 132 -7.74 10.03 -21.30
C ALA A 132 -8.68 10.80 -22.23
N VAL A 133 -9.98 10.75 -21.95
CA VAL A 133 -10.95 11.62 -22.61
C VAL A 133 -10.99 12.94 -21.87
N GLU A 134 -10.66 14.04 -22.55
CA GLU A 134 -10.62 15.37 -21.96
C GLU A 134 -11.94 15.76 -21.27
N LYS A 135 -11.83 16.53 -20.20
CA LYS A 135 -12.93 17.06 -19.41
C LYS A 135 -12.78 18.57 -19.24
N LYS A 136 -13.90 19.24 -18.96
CA LYS A 136 -13.88 20.66 -18.58
C LYS A 136 -13.08 20.83 -17.28
N GLY A 137 -12.34 21.92 -17.21
CA GLY A 137 -11.50 22.30 -16.08
C GLY A 137 -10.03 22.39 -16.48
N VAL A 138 -9.24 22.94 -15.56
CA VAL A 138 -7.79 23.09 -15.69
C VAL A 138 -7.14 22.16 -14.67
N LEU A 139 -6.34 21.21 -15.17
CA LEU A 139 -5.48 20.40 -14.31
C LEU A 139 -4.14 21.13 -14.12
N ARG A 140 -3.78 21.42 -12.88
CA ARG A 140 -2.50 22.07 -12.55
C ARG A 140 -1.83 21.40 -11.34
N LEU A 141 -0.54 21.62 -11.21
CA LEU A 141 0.23 21.22 -10.02
C LEU A 141 -0.25 22.03 -8.81
N GLY A 142 -0.42 21.35 -7.67
CA GLY A 142 -0.74 22.00 -6.40
C GLY A 142 0.45 22.76 -5.81
N THR A 143 0.18 23.88 -5.15
CA THR A 143 1.17 24.75 -4.51
C THR A 143 0.90 24.88 -3.01
N GLU A 144 1.81 25.52 -2.27
CA GLU A 144 1.62 25.77 -0.83
C GLU A 144 0.37 26.60 -0.53
N GLU A 145 -0.02 27.50 -1.44
CA GLU A 145 -1.25 28.31 -1.32
C GLU A 145 -2.53 27.45 -1.38
N ASP A 146 -2.44 26.26 -1.99
CA ASP A 146 -3.57 25.33 -2.08
C ASP A 146 -3.73 24.45 -0.84
N LEU A 147 -2.76 24.42 0.08
CA LEU A 147 -2.71 23.43 1.17
C LEU A 147 -3.98 23.43 2.01
N GLU A 148 -4.45 24.60 2.45
CA GLU A 148 -5.67 24.69 3.26
C GLU A 148 -6.89 24.18 2.51
N LYS A 149 -7.01 24.53 1.21
CA LYS A 149 -8.10 24.07 0.34
C LYS A 149 -8.04 22.56 0.12
N PHE A 150 -6.85 21.98 -0.06
CA PHE A 150 -6.69 20.53 -0.19
C PHE A 150 -7.04 19.79 1.09
N VAL A 151 -6.63 20.32 2.26
CA VAL A 151 -6.97 19.72 3.55
C VAL A 151 -8.49 19.69 3.73
N GLU A 152 -9.18 20.79 3.45
CA GLU A 152 -10.63 20.86 3.55
C GLU A 152 -11.30 19.91 2.53
N PHE A 153 -10.86 19.95 1.27
CA PHE A 153 -11.38 19.11 0.21
C PHE A 153 -11.24 17.61 0.55
N CYS A 154 -10.06 17.15 0.95
CA CYS A 154 -9.83 15.76 1.31
C CYS A 154 -10.61 15.38 2.57
N HIS A 155 -10.66 16.25 3.59
CA HIS A 155 -11.43 15.98 4.79
C HIS A 155 -12.92 15.75 4.48
N GLN A 156 -13.53 16.61 3.66
CA GLN A 156 -14.93 16.50 3.27
C GLN A 156 -15.23 15.27 2.41
N ASN A 157 -14.30 14.85 1.55
CA ASN A 157 -14.56 13.84 0.52
C ASN A 157 -14.09 12.43 0.88
N VAL A 158 -13.11 12.30 1.79
CA VAL A 158 -12.55 11.00 2.23
C VAL A 158 -12.44 10.83 3.76
N GLY A 159 -12.70 11.85 4.57
CA GLY A 159 -12.86 11.71 6.02
C GLY A 159 -11.58 11.65 6.87
N GLY A 160 -10.40 11.91 6.30
CA GLY A 160 -9.14 11.95 7.05
C GLY A 160 -9.06 13.12 8.04
N SER A 161 -8.35 12.95 9.16
CA SER A 161 -8.19 14.06 10.13
C SER A 161 -7.41 15.23 9.50
N LYS A 162 -7.86 16.47 9.73
CA LYS A 162 -7.20 17.66 9.16
C LYS A 162 -5.73 17.77 9.54
N LYS A 163 -5.37 17.37 10.77
CA LYS A 163 -3.97 17.37 11.25
C LYS A 163 -3.10 16.42 10.44
N TRP A 164 -3.56 15.19 10.22
CA TRP A 164 -2.83 14.20 9.42
C TRP A 164 -2.76 14.63 7.95
N LEU A 165 -3.89 15.06 7.38
CA LEU A 165 -3.98 15.55 6.00
C LEU A 165 -3.03 16.73 5.76
N ASN A 166 -2.90 17.65 6.71
CA ASN A 166 -2.01 18.80 6.57
C ASN A 166 -0.55 18.34 6.37
N GLY A 167 -0.05 17.43 7.20
CA GLY A 167 1.31 16.89 7.05
C GLY A 167 1.48 16.09 5.74
N TYR A 168 0.51 15.22 5.43
CA TYR A 168 0.54 14.38 4.23
C TYR A 168 0.55 15.22 2.93
N LEU A 169 -0.38 16.17 2.81
CA LEU A 169 -0.54 17.02 1.63
C LEU A 169 0.62 18.02 1.49
N SER A 170 1.15 18.55 2.59
CA SER A 170 2.34 19.40 2.55
C SER A 170 3.54 18.65 1.95
N ASN A 171 3.73 17.38 2.32
CA ASN A 171 4.78 16.55 1.77
C ASN A 171 4.57 16.28 0.26
N LEU A 172 3.33 16.01 -0.18
CA LEU A 172 3.04 15.84 -1.61
C LEU A 172 3.28 17.13 -2.41
N ILE A 173 2.91 18.30 -1.87
CA ILE A 173 3.20 19.60 -2.49
C ILE A 173 4.72 19.79 -2.63
N ALA A 174 5.48 19.56 -1.56
CA ALA A 174 6.94 19.69 -1.56
C ALA A 174 7.61 18.76 -2.57
N LYS A 175 7.10 17.54 -2.74
CA LYS A 175 7.60 16.55 -3.73
C LYS A 175 7.06 16.79 -5.16
N ARG A 176 6.13 17.74 -5.32
CA ARG A 176 5.41 18.04 -6.57
C ARG A 176 4.61 16.84 -7.09
N GLU A 177 3.90 16.17 -6.18
CA GLU A 177 3.23 14.89 -6.41
C GLU A 177 1.69 14.98 -6.31
N ILE A 178 1.12 16.17 -6.13
CA ILE A 178 -0.33 16.39 -6.10
C ILE A 178 -0.77 17.42 -7.15
N PHE A 179 -1.84 17.10 -7.85
CA PHE A 179 -2.45 17.91 -8.90
C PHE A 179 -3.92 18.13 -8.57
N VAL A 180 -4.44 19.28 -8.98
CA VAL A 180 -5.82 19.70 -8.77
C VAL A 180 -6.48 19.98 -10.11
N LEU A 181 -7.70 19.48 -10.28
CA LEU A 181 -8.59 19.83 -11.36
C LEU A 181 -9.61 20.84 -10.85
N GLU A 182 -9.56 22.05 -11.43
CA GLU A 182 -10.43 23.16 -11.06
C GLU A 182 -11.29 23.58 -12.25
N ASP A 183 -12.53 23.99 -11.98
CA ASP A 183 -13.36 24.72 -12.93
C ASP A 183 -13.79 26.01 -12.22
N GLU A 184 -13.34 27.14 -12.76
CA GLU A 184 -13.40 28.44 -12.07
C GLU A 184 -12.68 28.37 -10.71
N GLU A 185 -13.35 28.68 -9.59
CA GLU A 185 -12.76 28.59 -8.24
C GLU A 185 -13.12 27.29 -7.50
N GLN A 186 -13.75 26.32 -8.19
CA GLN A 186 -14.19 25.07 -7.57
C GLN A 186 -13.24 23.90 -7.85
N ILE A 187 -12.80 23.22 -6.79
CA ILE A 187 -12.07 21.95 -6.91
C ILE A 187 -13.05 20.84 -7.32
N LEU A 188 -12.86 20.30 -8.52
CA LEU A 188 -13.61 19.15 -9.03
C LEU A 188 -13.02 17.82 -8.54
N GLY A 189 -11.70 17.80 -8.36
CA GLY A 189 -10.98 16.66 -7.81
C GLY A 189 -9.47 16.86 -7.76
N THR A 190 -8.79 15.94 -7.12
CA THR A 190 -7.33 15.89 -7.04
C THR A 190 -6.82 14.56 -7.56
N CYS A 191 -5.57 14.53 -8.03
CA CYS A 191 -4.84 13.29 -8.24
C CYS A 191 -3.41 13.39 -7.71
N GLU A 192 -2.92 12.24 -7.25
CA GLU A 192 -1.59 12.08 -6.67
C GLU A 192 -0.76 11.21 -7.61
N ILE A 193 0.52 11.54 -7.76
CA ILE A 193 1.53 10.75 -8.50
C ILE A 193 2.76 10.65 -7.61
N ARG A 194 2.79 9.62 -6.77
CA ARG A 194 3.81 9.44 -5.73
C ARG A 194 4.96 8.61 -6.29
N LYS A 195 6.15 9.18 -6.35
CA LYS A 195 7.35 8.47 -6.80
C LYS A 195 7.73 7.48 -5.73
N SER A 196 7.77 6.19 -6.09
CA SER A 196 8.24 5.18 -5.16
C SER A 196 9.71 5.42 -4.83
N GLU A 197 10.01 5.50 -3.53
CA GLU A 197 11.37 5.60 -3.00
C GLU A 197 12.08 4.24 -3.03
N SER A 198 11.30 3.16 -2.88
CA SER A 198 11.76 1.78 -2.89
C SER A 198 11.96 1.21 -4.30
N ASN A 199 11.24 1.72 -5.29
CA ASN A 199 11.35 1.36 -6.70
C ASN A 199 11.31 2.61 -7.60
N PRO A 200 12.47 3.13 -8.03
CA PRO A 200 12.56 4.32 -8.89
C PRO A 200 11.86 4.20 -10.25
N GLU A 201 11.51 3.00 -10.70
CA GLU A 201 10.80 2.79 -11.97
C GLU A 201 9.29 2.93 -11.83
N VAL A 202 8.77 3.10 -10.62
CA VAL A 202 7.33 3.08 -10.33
C VAL A 202 6.85 4.43 -9.78
N ALA A 203 5.61 4.77 -10.10
CA ALA A 203 4.85 5.76 -9.37
C ALA A 203 3.48 5.20 -8.98
N ASP A 204 3.08 5.47 -7.75
CA ASP A 204 1.77 5.10 -7.22
C ASP A 204 0.81 6.27 -7.43
N ILE A 205 -0.27 6.02 -8.17
CA ILE A 205 -1.23 7.05 -8.56
C ILE A 205 -2.57 6.89 -7.84
N GLY A 206 -3.12 8.01 -7.39
CA GLY A 206 -4.40 8.09 -6.68
C GLY A 206 -5.28 9.22 -7.23
N MET A 207 -6.57 9.18 -6.91
CA MET A 207 -7.48 10.28 -7.23
C MET A 207 -8.58 10.41 -6.18
N ILE A 208 -9.05 11.65 -5.99
CA ILE A 208 -10.23 11.97 -5.21
C ILE A 208 -11.13 12.87 -6.06
N VAL A 209 -12.41 12.51 -6.17
CA VAL A 209 -13.42 13.32 -6.87
C VAL A 209 -14.36 13.91 -5.82
N SER A 210 -14.67 15.20 -5.98
CA SER A 210 -15.70 15.88 -5.19
C SER A 210 -16.99 15.06 -5.19
N THR A 211 -17.57 14.82 -4.02
CA THR A 211 -18.83 14.10 -3.82
C THR A 211 -19.96 14.65 -4.70
N GLU A 212 -20.02 15.98 -4.87
CA GLU A 212 -20.99 16.69 -5.70
C GLU A 212 -20.80 16.46 -7.21
N HIS A 213 -19.61 16.02 -7.62
CA HIS A 213 -19.24 15.83 -9.03
C HIS A 213 -18.95 14.38 -9.42
N ARG A 214 -19.26 13.42 -8.53
CA ARG A 214 -19.14 11.99 -8.81
C ARG A 214 -20.05 11.56 -9.97
N LYS A 215 -19.75 10.41 -10.56
CA LYS A 215 -20.49 9.80 -11.69
C LYS A 215 -20.48 10.61 -13.01
N LYS A 216 -19.68 11.67 -13.11
CA LYS A 216 -19.48 12.49 -14.33
C LYS A 216 -18.25 12.07 -15.17
N GLY A 217 -17.58 10.98 -14.78
CA GLY A 217 -16.35 10.49 -15.42
C GLY A 217 -15.06 11.20 -15.01
N LEU A 218 -15.10 12.06 -13.99
CA LEU A 218 -13.93 12.80 -13.49
C LEU A 218 -12.86 11.89 -12.90
N GLY A 219 -13.23 10.83 -12.18
CA GLY A 219 -12.24 9.88 -11.62
C GLY A 219 -11.45 9.16 -12.71
N THR A 220 -12.13 8.76 -13.81
CA THR A 220 -11.47 8.22 -14.99
C THR A 220 -10.52 9.24 -15.62
N PHE A 221 -10.94 10.50 -15.75
CA PHE A 221 -10.10 11.55 -16.32
C PHE A 221 -8.86 11.85 -15.46
N LEU A 222 -9.04 12.09 -14.16
CA LEU A 222 -7.96 12.38 -13.22
C LEU A 222 -6.92 11.27 -13.17
N LEU A 223 -7.37 10.01 -13.09
CA LEU A 223 -6.48 8.85 -13.10
C LEU A 223 -5.75 8.69 -14.44
N GLY A 224 -6.42 8.99 -15.56
CA GLY A 224 -5.79 8.99 -16.88
C GLY A 224 -4.70 10.05 -17.01
N LYS A 225 -4.94 11.25 -16.46
CA LYS A 225 -3.93 12.31 -16.41
C LYS A 225 -2.76 11.97 -15.48
N ALA A 226 -3.03 11.40 -14.31
CA ALA A 226 -1.99 10.89 -13.42
C ALA A 226 -1.11 9.82 -14.09
N LYS A 227 -1.73 8.90 -14.83
CA LYS A 227 -1.04 7.91 -15.67
C LYS A 227 -0.16 8.57 -16.74
N GLU A 228 -0.68 9.56 -17.48
CA GLU A 228 0.09 10.30 -18.49
C GLU A 228 1.32 10.97 -17.89
N ILE A 229 1.16 11.66 -16.75
CA ILE A 229 2.25 12.34 -16.03
C ILE A 229 3.29 11.33 -15.52
N SER A 230 2.86 10.21 -14.93
CA SER A 230 3.77 9.15 -14.48
C SER A 230 4.64 8.63 -15.62
N LEU A 231 4.04 8.37 -16.78
CA LEU A 231 4.77 7.88 -17.96
C LEU A 231 5.74 8.95 -18.51
N GLN A 232 5.38 10.24 -18.46
CA GLN A 232 6.30 11.33 -18.80
C GLN A 232 7.50 11.42 -17.85
N TRP A 233 7.33 10.99 -16.59
CA TRP A 233 8.42 10.85 -15.62
C TRP A 233 9.23 9.55 -15.79
N ASN A 234 8.99 8.79 -16.86
CA ASN A 234 9.58 7.47 -17.11
C ASN A 234 9.31 6.47 -15.96
N ARG A 235 8.11 6.56 -15.36
CA ARG A 235 7.68 5.67 -14.27
C ARG A 235 6.42 4.91 -14.66
N GLN A 236 6.44 3.60 -14.40
CA GLN A 236 5.29 2.73 -14.56
C GLN A 236 4.25 3.06 -13.48
N PRO A 237 3.03 3.46 -13.88
CA PRO A 237 2.00 3.76 -12.92
C PRO A 237 1.41 2.46 -12.35
N ILE A 238 1.27 2.44 -11.03
CA ILE A 238 0.49 1.44 -10.27
C ILE A 238 -0.58 2.17 -9.47
N CYS A 239 -1.63 1.46 -9.07
CA CYS A 239 -2.60 1.96 -8.11
C CYS A 239 -3.26 0.79 -7.39
N SER A 240 -3.96 1.08 -6.31
CA SER A 240 -4.81 0.11 -5.63
C SER A 240 -6.17 0.72 -5.27
N CYS A 241 -7.14 -0.13 -4.99
CA CYS A 241 -8.36 0.28 -4.30
C CYS A 241 -9.01 -0.92 -3.62
N GLU A 242 -9.78 -0.62 -2.57
CA GLU A 242 -10.56 -1.62 -1.85
C GLU A 242 -11.60 -2.25 -2.80
N LYS A 243 -11.87 -3.53 -2.60
CA LYS A 243 -12.78 -4.33 -3.42
C LYS A 243 -14.17 -3.70 -3.55
N ASP A 244 -14.66 -3.05 -2.51
CA ASP A 244 -16.00 -2.47 -2.48
C ASP A 244 -16.03 -1.03 -3.03
N ASN A 245 -14.88 -0.46 -3.40
CA ASN A 245 -14.78 0.85 -4.01
C ASN A 245 -15.09 0.80 -5.53
N LEU A 246 -16.36 0.52 -5.85
CA LEU A 246 -16.83 0.33 -7.22
C LEU A 246 -16.55 1.54 -8.14
N GLY A 247 -16.53 2.75 -7.56
CA GLY A 247 -16.24 3.99 -8.29
C GLY A 247 -14.78 4.05 -8.77
N SER A 248 -13.84 3.72 -7.87
CA SER A 248 -12.42 3.60 -8.21
C SER A 248 -12.18 2.44 -9.17
N LEU A 249 -12.74 1.26 -8.91
CA LEU A 249 -12.61 0.09 -9.80
C LEU A 249 -13.00 0.39 -11.24
N LYS A 250 -14.15 1.04 -11.45
CA LYS A 250 -14.59 1.43 -12.78
C LYS A 250 -13.61 2.43 -13.43
N SER A 251 -13.13 3.41 -12.65
CA SER A 251 -12.21 4.43 -13.14
C SER A 251 -10.84 3.84 -13.53
N ILE A 252 -10.34 2.90 -12.73
CA ILE A 252 -9.09 2.16 -12.94
C ILE A 252 -9.18 1.29 -14.20
N HIS A 253 -10.22 0.46 -14.31
CA HIS A 253 -10.39 -0.40 -15.48
C HIS A 253 -10.56 0.38 -16.79
N ASN A 254 -11.28 1.49 -16.75
CA ASN A 254 -11.46 2.39 -17.90
C ASN A 254 -10.13 3.01 -18.36
N ASN A 255 -9.12 3.12 -17.48
CA ASN A 255 -7.78 3.60 -17.82
C ASN A 255 -6.82 2.47 -18.23
N GLY A 256 -7.32 1.27 -18.47
CA GLY A 256 -6.51 0.15 -18.97
C GLY A 256 -5.71 -0.58 -17.91
N PHE A 257 -5.92 -0.27 -16.62
CA PHE A 257 -5.31 -0.99 -15.52
C PHE A 257 -5.98 -2.35 -15.30
N ARG A 258 -5.19 -3.36 -14.96
CA ARG A 258 -5.66 -4.71 -14.60
C ARG A 258 -4.96 -5.17 -13.33
N SER A 259 -5.67 -5.96 -12.54
CA SER A 259 -5.14 -6.54 -11.31
C SER A 259 -4.89 -8.02 -11.56
N ILE A 260 -3.65 -8.42 -11.33
CA ILE A 260 -3.23 -9.82 -11.22
C ILE A 260 -2.73 -10.15 -9.80
N HIS A 261 -2.76 -9.15 -8.90
CA HIS A 261 -2.40 -9.28 -7.50
C HIS A 261 -3.44 -8.59 -6.61
N GLN A 262 -3.61 -9.10 -5.39
CA GLN A 262 -4.52 -8.56 -4.38
C GLN A 262 -3.84 -8.53 -3.01
N MET A 263 -4.31 -7.64 -2.13
CA MET A 263 -4.14 -7.81 -0.70
C MET A 263 -5.29 -8.65 -0.17
N LEU A 264 -4.95 -9.66 0.61
CA LEU A 264 -5.88 -10.59 1.22
C LEU A 264 -5.99 -10.28 2.71
N MET A 265 -7.21 -10.05 3.18
CA MET A 265 -7.50 -10.13 4.61
C MET A 265 -7.59 -11.61 4.98
N MET A 266 -6.72 -12.03 5.88
CA MET A 266 -6.64 -13.39 6.36
C MET A 266 -6.92 -13.43 7.86
N GLU A 267 -7.84 -14.29 8.29
CA GLU A 267 -8.00 -14.65 9.71
C GLU A 267 -7.22 -15.94 9.97
N PHE A 268 -6.48 -15.97 11.09
CA PHE A 268 -5.62 -17.09 11.47
C PHE A 268 -6.26 -17.96 12.56
N GLU A 269 -6.03 -19.27 12.49
CA GLU A 269 -6.37 -20.24 13.53
C GLU A 269 -5.16 -21.11 13.82
N LEU A 270 -4.80 -21.19 15.10
CA LEU A 270 -3.78 -22.10 15.59
C LEU A 270 -4.48 -23.42 15.91
N GLU A 271 -4.35 -24.39 15.02
CA GLU A 271 -4.70 -25.80 15.30
C GLU A 271 -3.96 -26.31 16.54
#